data_AF-A0A829HSP1-F1
#
_entry.id   AF-A0A829HSP1-F1
#
_cell.length_a   1.000
_cell.length_b   1.000
_cell.length_c   1.000
_cell.angle_alpha   90.00
_cell.angle_beta   90.00
_cell.angle_gamma   90.00
#
_symmetry.space_group_name_H-M   'P 1'
#
loop_
_entity.id
_entity.type
_entity.pdbx_description
1 polymer ?
#
loop_
_entity_poly.entity_id
_entity_poly.type
_entity_poly.pdbx_seq_one_letter_code
_entity_poly.pdbx_strand_id
1 'polypeptide(L)'
;MIPSISKKFAVAIFAVTAVSLAGCSDVINQGGDTTCKEFLTQDDNAQNDAVTKMLKDENQQEPSGLQTTAAKNSAMAYCKTLGNEKSKIKEAPHI
;
A
#
# COMPACT_ATOMS: atom_id res chain seq x y z
N MET A 1 48.97 -13.33 17.10
CA MET A 1 48.63 -13.53 15.67
C MET A 1 48.18 -14.97 15.49
N ILE A 2 47.14 -15.18 14.65
CA ILE A 2 46.31 -16.40 14.44
C ILE A 2 45.18 -16.50 15.51
N PRO A 3 43.88 -16.72 15.17
CA PRO A 3 43.39 -17.69 14.17
C PRO A 3 42.16 -17.34 13.28
N SER A 4 42.04 -18.19 12.25
CA SER A 4 40.82 -18.87 11.76
C SER A 4 39.70 -18.10 11.03
N ILE A 5 39.68 -18.37 9.72
CA ILE A 5 38.49 -18.67 8.92
C ILE A 5 37.57 -19.63 9.69
N SER A 6 36.29 -19.29 9.85
CA SER A 6 35.15 -20.16 9.52
C SER A 6 33.84 -19.69 10.15
N LYS A 7 32.77 -19.91 9.38
CA LYS A 7 31.36 -20.08 9.76
C LYS A 7 30.45 -18.86 9.62
N LYS A 8 29.38 -19.14 8.86
CA LYS A 8 27.99 -18.70 8.99
C LYS A 8 27.55 -17.56 8.08
N PHE A 9 27.04 -17.99 6.92
CA PHE A 9 25.74 -17.54 6.43
C PHE A 9 24.80 -17.26 7.61
N ALA A 10 24.46 -15.99 7.79
CA ALA A 10 23.31 -15.56 8.55
C ALA A 10 22.85 -14.23 7.95
N VAL A 11 22.20 -14.31 6.79
CA VAL A 11 21.36 -13.21 6.30
C VAL A 11 20.13 -13.19 7.19
N ALA A 12 20.23 -12.51 8.32
CA ALA A 12 19.10 -12.15 9.15
C ALA A 12 18.60 -10.78 8.67
N ILE A 13 17.73 -10.78 7.65
CA ILE A 13 16.96 -9.57 7.31
C ILE A 13 15.74 -9.57 8.24
N PHE A 14 15.95 -9.08 9.46
CA PHE A 14 14.86 -8.50 10.24
C PHE A 14 14.88 -7.00 9.98
N ALA A 15 14.22 -6.57 8.92
CA ALA A 15 13.84 -5.17 8.74
C ALA A 15 12.40 -5.01 9.24
N VAL A 16 12.24 -4.96 10.57
CA VAL A 16 11.04 -4.33 11.17
C VAL A 16 11.39 -2.86 11.33
N THR A 17 11.32 -2.14 10.22
CA THR A 17 11.36 -0.68 10.21
C THR A 17 9.96 -0.19 10.56
N ALA A 18 9.68 -0.05 11.85
CA ALA A 18 8.59 0.81 12.32
C ALA A 18 9.00 2.27 12.07
N VAL A 19 8.82 2.71 10.85
CA VAL A 19 9.13 4.08 10.41
C VAL A 19 7.80 4.80 10.27
N SER A 20 7.37 5.40 11.37
CA SER A 20 6.29 6.39 11.38
C SER A 20 6.82 7.70 10.78
N LEU A 21 6.86 7.75 9.44
CA LEU A 21 6.95 8.98 8.67
C LEU A 21 5.54 9.38 8.25
N ALA A 22 4.86 10.17 9.09
CA ALA A 22 3.76 11.01 8.63
C ALA A 22 4.38 12.08 7.71
N GLY A 23 4.54 11.75 6.43
CA GLY A 23 5.18 12.59 5.42
C GLY A 23 6.42 11.93 4.82
N CYS A 24 6.30 11.48 3.57
CA CYS A 24 7.33 10.89 2.70
C CYS A 24 7.71 9.42 2.95
N SER A 25 7.00 8.49 2.29
CA SER A 25 7.54 7.80 1.09
C SER A 25 7.32 6.29 0.93
N ASP A 26 6.76 5.55 1.89
CA ASP A 26 6.47 4.12 1.64
C ASP A 26 4.98 3.81 1.48
N VAL A 27 4.10 4.24 2.39
CA VAL A 27 2.66 3.87 2.32
C VAL A 27 1.92 4.63 1.21
N ILE A 28 2.23 5.92 1.01
CA ILE A 28 1.57 6.76 -0.01
C ILE A 28 1.95 6.34 -1.45
N ASN A 29 3.11 5.70 -1.62
CA ASN A 29 3.60 5.27 -2.93
C ASN A 29 3.14 3.87 -3.34
N GLN A 30 2.38 3.16 -2.50
CA GLN A 30 1.90 1.82 -2.86
C GLN A 30 0.78 1.85 -3.89
N GLY A 31 0.01 2.95 -3.97
CA GLY A 31 -1.14 3.05 -4.87
C GLY A 31 -2.06 1.84 -4.72
N GLY A 32 -2.26 1.09 -5.81
CA GLY A 32 -3.05 -0.13 -5.82
C GLY A 32 -2.55 -1.26 -4.90
N ASP A 33 -1.27 -1.27 -4.53
CA ASP A 33 -0.68 -2.26 -3.63
C ASP A 33 -0.95 -2.01 -2.13
N THR A 34 -1.57 -0.87 -1.79
CA THR A 34 -1.96 -0.55 -0.41
C THR A 34 -2.86 -1.66 0.13
N THR A 35 -2.54 -2.19 1.31
CA THR A 35 -3.39 -3.24 1.91
C THR A 35 -4.67 -2.65 2.50
N CYS A 36 -5.73 -3.45 2.60
CA CYS A 36 -6.97 -3.05 3.23
C CYS A 36 -6.79 -2.62 4.68
N LYS A 37 -5.86 -3.24 5.41
CA LYS A 37 -5.50 -2.79 6.76
C LYS A 37 -4.96 -1.37 6.76
N GLU A 38 -3.99 -1.08 5.90
CA GLU A 38 -3.38 0.24 5.80
C GLU A 38 -4.43 1.26 5.34
N PHE A 39 -5.17 0.97 4.27
CA PHE A 39 -6.16 1.85 3.67
C PHE A 39 -7.27 2.27 4.65
N LEU A 40 -7.79 1.33 5.44
CA LEU A 40 -8.85 1.62 6.42
C LEU A 40 -8.37 2.45 7.62
N THR A 41 -7.06 2.52 7.85
CA THR A 41 -6.45 3.30 8.95
C THR A 41 -5.94 4.67 8.51
N GLN A 42 -5.85 4.90 7.19
CA GLN A 42 -5.48 6.18 6.60
C GLN A 42 -6.60 7.22 6.73
N ASP A 43 -6.22 8.50 6.75
CA ASP A 43 -7.17 9.60 6.60
C ASP A 43 -7.68 9.72 5.15
N ASP A 44 -8.74 10.52 4.95
CA ASP A 44 -9.41 10.65 3.65
C ASP A 44 -8.46 11.12 2.53
N ASN A 45 -7.50 12.00 2.84
CA ASN A 45 -6.58 12.51 1.84
C ASN A 45 -5.62 11.40 1.38
N ALA A 46 -5.03 10.67 2.34
CA ALA A 46 -4.17 9.52 2.03
C ALA A 46 -4.92 8.42 1.26
N GLN A 47 -6.20 8.18 1.56
CA GLN A 47 -7.04 7.26 0.78
C GLN A 47 -7.25 7.75 -0.65
N ASN A 48 -7.53 9.03 -0.85
CA ASN A 48 -7.67 9.63 -2.19
C ASN A 48 -6.36 9.53 -2.97
N ASP A 49 -5.20 9.77 -2.34
CA ASP A 49 -3.88 9.67 -2.98
C ASP A 49 -3.61 8.23 -3.44
N ALA A 50 -3.88 7.24 -2.58
CA ALA A 50 -3.68 5.83 -2.90
C ALA A 50 -4.53 5.38 -4.10
N VAL A 51 -5.83 5.71 -4.12
CA VAL A 51 -6.68 5.32 -5.26
C VAL A 51 -6.42 6.17 -6.51
N THR A 52 -6.05 7.44 -6.38
CA THR A 52 -5.66 8.26 -7.54
C THR A 52 -4.42 7.67 -8.19
N LYS A 53 -3.43 7.29 -7.39
CA LYS A 53 -2.24 6.60 -7.87
C LYS A 53 -2.58 5.24 -8.49
N MET A 54 -3.44 4.43 -7.86
CA MET A 54 -3.92 3.16 -8.41
C MET A 54 -4.49 3.35 -9.83
N LEU A 55 -5.49 4.23 -9.96
CA LEU A 55 -6.15 4.48 -11.24
C LEU A 55 -5.19 5.01 -12.30
N LYS A 56 -4.24 5.86 -11.90
CA LYS A 56 -3.20 6.41 -12.79
C LYS A 56 -2.20 5.35 -13.24
N ASP A 57 -1.76 4.49 -12.33
CA ASP A 57 -0.81 3.41 -12.65
C ASP A 57 -1.45 2.40 -13.62
N GLU A 58 -2.77 2.15 -13.51
CA GLU A 58 -3.51 1.25 -14.41
C GLU A 58 -3.84 1.86 -15.76
N ASN A 59 -4.30 3.11 -15.78
CA ASN A 59 -4.84 3.74 -17.00
C ASN A 59 -3.86 4.70 -17.69
N GLN A 60 -2.70 4.97 -17.09
CA GLN A 60 -1.69 5.92 -17.58
C GLN A 60 -2.25 7.33 -17.84
N GLN A 61 -3.36 7.67 -17.17
CA GLN A 61 -4.09 8.93 -17.30
C GLN A 61 -4.53 9.42 -15.92
N GLU A 62 -4.61 10.74 -15.75
CA GLU A 62 -5.19 11.36 -14.56
C GLU A 62 -6.69 11.02 -14.43
N PRO A 63 -7.12 10.38 -13.33
CA PRO A 63 -8.53 10.09 -13.11
C PRO A 63 -9.31 11.37 -12.81
N SER A 64 -10.58 11.41 -13.23
CA SER A 64 -11.48 12.47 -12.76
C SER A 64 -11.79 12.31 -11.27
N GLY A 65 -12.14 13.39 -10.58
CA GLY A 65 -12.51 13.34 -9.16
C GLY A 65 -13.68 12.39 -8.86
N LEU A 66 -14.58 12.18 -9.83
CA LEU A 66 -15.66 11.19 -9.72
C LEU A 66 -15.12 9.75 -9.73
N GLN A 67 -14.18 9.44 -10.62
CA GLN A 67 -13.54 8.12 -10.68
C GLN A 67 -12.74 7.83 -9.40
N THR A 68 -11.96 8.80 -8.92
CA THR A 68 -11.25 8.71 -7.63
C THR A 68 -12.21 8.42 -6.48
N THR A 69 -13.33 9.15 -6.40
CA THR A 69 -14.33 8.96 -5.34
C THR A 69 -15.00 7.58 -5.43
N ALA A 70 -15.37 7.15 -6.64
CA ALA A 70 -15.98 5.85 -6.88
C ALA A 70 -15.03 4.71 -6.52
N ALA A 71 -13.75 4.80 -6.93
CA ALA A 71 -12.72 3.83 -6.60
C ALA A 71 -12.45 3.79 -5.09
N LYS A 72 -12.36 4.95 -4.41
CA LYS A 72 -12.24 5.03 -2.94
C LYS A 72 -13.38 4.28 -2.25
N ASN A 73 -14.61 4.59 -2.61
CA ASN A 73 -15.78 3.96 -1.98
C ASN A 73 -15.83 2.45 -2.26
N SER A 74 -15.43 2.03 -3.46
CA SER A 74 -15.39 0.61 -3.82
C SER A 74 -14.28 -0.14 -3.07
N ALA A 75 -13.09 0.46 -2.93
CA ALA A 75 -12.02 -0.06 -2.11
C ALA A 75 -12.44 -0.14 -0.63
N MET A 76 -13.08 0.90 -0.09
CA MET A 76 -13.62 0.87 1.28
C MET A 76 -14.63 -0.25 1.48
N ALA A 77 -15.59 -0.40 0.54
CA ALA A 77 -16.60 -1.44 0.62
C ALA A 77 -15.97 -2.84 0.53
N TYR A 78 -15.07 -3.05 -0.43
CA TYR A 78 -14.31 -4.27 -0.61
C TYR A 78 -13.56 -4.64 0.68
N CYS A 79 -12.75 -3.72 1.22
CA CYS A 79 -11.96 -3.95 2.42
C CYS A 79 -12.78 -4.23 3.68
N LYS A 80 -14.03 -3.75 3.73
CA LYS A 80 -14.93 -3.99 4.87
C LYS A 80 -15.76 -5.27 4.75
N THR A 81 -15.87 -5.86 3.55
CA THR A 81 -16.86 -6.93 3.30
C THR A 81 -16.27 -8.19 2.67
N LEU A 82 -15.43 -8.06 1.64
CA LEU A 82 -14.91 -9.17 0.84
C LEU A 82 -13.40 -9.37 1.03
N GLY A 83 -12.67 -8.27 1.23
CA GLY A 83 -11.24 -8.27 1.49
C GLY A 83 -10.91 -8.69 2.91
N ASN A 84 -9.65 -9.06 3.12
CA ASN A 84 -9.05 -9.26 4.43
C ASN A 84 -7.93 -8.22 4.66
N GLU A 85 -7.31 -8.21 5.84
CA GLU A 85 -6.25 -7.25 6.19
C GLU A 85 -5.10 -7.16 5.17
N LYS A 86 -4.82 -8.25 4.43
CA LYS A 86 -3.73 -8.34 3.44
C LYS A 86 -4.19 -8.15 2.00
N SER A 87 -5.50 -8.13 1.74
CA SER A 87 -6.04 -7.84 0.41
C SER A 87 -5.58 -6.45 -0.03
N LYS A 88 -5.24 -6.31 -1.30
CA LYS A 88 -4.81 -5.02 -1.88
C LYS A 88 -6.00 -4.27 -2.44
N ILE A 89 -5.97 -2.95 -2.41
CA ILE A 89 -7.10 -2.13 -2.89
C ILE A 89 -7.34 -2.26 -4.40
N LYS A 90 -6.32 -2.60 -5.21
CA LYS A 90 -6.49 -2.93 -6.65
C LYS A 90 -7.23 -4.23 -6.94
N GLU A 91 -7.61 -4.98 -5.91
CA GLU A 91 -8.48 -6.16 -6.08
C GLU A 91 -9.96 -5.78 -5.93
N ALA A 92 -10.27 -4.58 -5.43
CA ALA A 92 -11.64 -4.11 -5.35
C ALA A 92 -12.21 -3.94 -6.77
N PRO A 93 -13.53 -4.04 -6.98
CA PRO A 93 -14.12 -3.64 -8.26
C PRO A 93 -13.93 -2.13 -8.49
N HIS A 94 -13.26 -1.77 -9.56
CA HIS A 94 -13.15 -0.42 -10.09
C HIS A 94 -13.14 -0.50 -11.61
N ILE A 95 -13.20 0.66 -12.25
CA ILE A 95 -13.39 0.86 -13.69
C ILE A 95 -12.60 -0.10 -14.59
#